data_AF-A0A9P1FF61-F1
#
_entry.id   AF-A0A9P1FF61-F1
#
_cell.length_a   1.000
_cell.length_b   1.000
_cell.length_c   1.000
_cell.angle_alpha   90.00
_cell.angle_beta   90.00
_cell.angle_gamma   90.00
#
_symmetry.space_group_name_H-M   'P 1'
#
loop_
_entity.id
_entity.type
_entity.pdbx_description
1 polymer ?
#
loop_
_entity_poly.entity_id
_entity_poly.type
_entity_poly.pdbx_seq_one_letter_code
_entity_poly.pdbx_strand_id
1 'polypeptide(L)'
;MRHTLFEVFGLKSKSCKVWDSHFAVGLSCFAFAPSAAAFWAVSLCLFQFADLEDPGVWIQVILYALLGVLYTLVVITSYLADYLFIKREQRSLYGRVDIALASGTFFLSMFDYFLRATFLETLVLVLMAMSAFAWSGRSESFDTWVWRHCCWHVIGGSIALYGALMHLPSASSITTPLPQYLLLMEGLYIAAIATFLALRQNLQLERKEELWDSWAVCANWQLHPSLGDGLQSLEESDGEDPGCCTFTRLWAFGKTRGHCWPISLHAGPLPKEP
;
A
#
# COMPACT_ATOMS: atom_id res chain seq x y z
N MET A 1 0.04 -19.78 -26.50
CA MET A 1 0.74 -18.82 -25.62
C MET A 1 0.74 -19.38 -24.21
N ARG A 2 1.92 -19.64 -23.61
CA ARG A 2 2.03 -20.15 -22.24
C ARG A 2 2.13 -18.95 -21.29
N HIS A 3 1.04 -18.63 -20.60
CA HIS A 3 1.09 -17.71 -19.47
C HIS A 3 1.93 -18.35 -18.36
N THR A 4 2.92 -17.62 -17.85
CA THR A 4 3.70 -18.10 -16.69
C THR A 4 2.88 -17.93 -15.41
N LEU A 5 3.08 -18.79 -14.41
CA LEU A 5 2.39 -18.66 -13.10
C LEU A 5 2.56 -17.26 -12.51
N PHE A 6 3.71 -16.62 -12.72
CA PHE A 6 3.98 -15.24 -12.33
C PHE A 6 3.06 -14.19 -13.00
N GLU A 7 2.62 -14.39 -14.24
CA GLU A 7 1.63 -13.54 -14.90
C GLU A 7 0.22 -13.81 -14.34
N VAL A 8 -0.10 -15.07 -14.02
CA VAL A 8 -1.38 -15.45 -13.43
C VAL A 8 -1.54 -14.84 -12.03
N PHE A 9 -0.47 -14.82 -11.22
CA PHE A 9 -0.43 -14.21 -9.90
C PHE A 9 -0.19 -12.67 -9.91
N GLY A 10 -0.15 -12.03 -11.09
CA GLY A 10 -0.05 -10.57 -11.19
C GLY A 10 1.33 -9.97 -10.89
N LEU A 11 2.38 -10.78 -10.75
CA LEU A 11 3.75 -10.31 -10.52
C LEU A 11 4.37 -9.68 -11.78
N LYS A 12 3.85 -10.01 -12.97
CA LYS A 12 4.08 -9.29 -14.23
C LYS A 12 2.76 -8.67 -14.68
N SER A 13 2.37 -7.54 -14.08
CA SER A 13 1.21 -6.78 -14.53
C SER A 13 1.58 -5.98 -15.78
N LYS A 14 0.86 -6.21 -16.88
CA LYS A 14 0.74 -5.23 -17.99
C LYS A 14 -0.19 -4.11 -17.52
N SER A 15 0.21 -3.40 -16.47
CA SER A 15 -0.57 -2.24 -16.05
C SER A 15 -0.48 -1.19 -17.15
N CYS A 16 -1.57 -0.46 -17.37
CA CYS A 16 -1.55 0.77 -18.13
C CYS A 16 -0.31 1.57 -17.71
N LYS A 17 0.61 1.86 -18.65
CA LYS A 17 1.90 2.53 -18.39
C LYS A 17 1.74 3.96 -17.86
N VAL A 18 0.50 4.40 -17.68
CA VAL A 18 0.08 5.75 -17.33
C VAL A 18 -0.69 5.64 -16.02
N TRP A 19 0.02 5.77 -14.90
CA TRP A 19 -0.57 5.90 -13.57
C TRP A 19 -0.56 7.39 -13.25
N ASP A 20 -1.68 8.05 -13.47
CA ASP A 20 -1.87 9.44 -13.06
C ASP A 20 -2.64 9.48 -11.72
N SER A 21 -2.46 10.54 -10.96
CA SER A 21 -3.19 10.72 -9.71
C SER A 21 -4.67 10.89 -9.99
N HIS A 22 -5.49 10.15 -9.23
CA HIS A 22 -6.94 10.23 -9.34
C HIS A 22 -7.58 10.36 -7.96
N PHE A 23 -8.40 11.40 -7.78
CA PHE A 23 -8.99 11.71 -6.48
C PHE A 23 -9.85 10.58 -5.92
N ALA A 24 -10.60 9.87 -6.78
CA ALA A 24 -11.41 8.73 -6.33
C ALA A 24 -10.55 7.58 -5.77
N VAL A 25 -9.37 7.35 -6.34
CA VAL A 25 -8.43 6.32 -5.84
C VAL A 25 -7.94 6.73 -4.45
N GLY A 26 -7.56 8.00 -4.27
CA GLY A 26 -7.20 8.55 -2.96
C GLY A 26 -8.33 8.46 -1.94
N LEU A 27 -9.58 8.76 -2.30
CA LEU A 27 -10.71 8.62 -1.38
C LEU A 27 -11.01 7.16 -1.04
N SER A 28 -10.81 6.24 -2.00
CA SER A 28 -11.16 4.84 -1.80
C SER A 28 -10.32 4.15 -0.72
N CYS A 29 -9.12 4.65 -0.39
CA CYS A 29 -8.33 4.08 0.72
C CYS A 29 -9.02 4.26 2.09
N PHE A 30 -9.92 5.23 2.24
CA PHE A 30 -10.71 5.38 3.47
C PHE A 30 -11.69 4.23 3.69
N ALA A 31 -11.88 3.33 2.73
CA ALA A 31 -12.62 2.07 2.93
C ALA A 31 -11.98 1.16 4.00
N PHE A 32 -10.70 1.34 4.33
CA PHE A 32 -10.05 0.63 5.45
C PHE A 32 -10.27 1.30 6.82
N ALA A 33 -10.79 2.53 6.87
CA ALA A 33 -11.00 3.26 8.13
C ALA A 33 -12.05 2.60 9.05
N PRO A 34 -13.20 2.10 8.55
CA PRO A 34 -14.13 1.33 9.37
C PRO A 34 -13.49 0.09 9.98
N SER A 35 -12.63 -0.61 9.23
CA SER A 35 -11.90 -1.78 9.74
C SER A 35 -10.96 -1.38 10.89
N ALA A 36 -10.19 -0.31 10.72
CA ALA A 36 -9.32 0.20 11.77
C ALA A 36 -10.11 0.61 13.04
N ALA A 37 -11.24 1.30 12.86
CA ALA A 37 -12.14 1.68 13.94
C ALA A 37 -12.70 0.45 14.68
N ALA A 38 -13.10 -0.59 13.95
CA ALA A 38 -13.58 -1.84 14.53
C ALA A 38 -12.49 -2.57 15.34
N PHE A 39 -11.26 -2.65 14.83
CA PHE A 39 -10.13 -3.24 15.57
C PHE A 39 -9.85 -2.48 16.87
N TRP A 40 -9.86 -1.14 16.84
CA TRP A 40 -9.72 -0.32 18.04
C TRP A 40 -10.87 -0.51 19.03
N ALA A 41 -12.11 -0.50 18.55
CA ALA A 41 -13.29 -0.66 19.39
C ALA A 41 -13.26 -2.01 20.13
N VAL A 42 -12.98 -3.11 19.42
CA VAL A 42 -12.89 -4.45 20.02
C VAL A 42 -11.69 -4.53 20.98
N SER A 43 -10.52 -3.99 20.64
CA SER A 43 -9.36 -3.98 21.54
C SER A 43 -9.67 -3.28 22.87
N LEU A 44 -10.32 -2.12 22.82
CA LEU A 44 -10.73 -1.37 24.01
C LEU A 44 -11.80 -2.13 24.82
N CYS A 45 -12.78 -2.74 24.16
CA CYS A 45 -13.78 -3.56 24.86
C CYS A 45 -13.14 -4.78 25.53
N LEU A 46 -12.22 -5.48 24.87
CA LEU A 46 -11.51 -6.60 25.47
C LEU A 46 -10.70 -6.15 26.68
N PHE A 47 -9.95 -5.05 26.54
CA PHE A 47 -9.13 -4.51 27.62
C PHE A 47 -9.97 -4.12 28.86
N GLN A 48 -11.20 -3.65 28.66
CA GLN A 48 -12.03 -3.13 29.74
C GLN A 48 -13.01 -4.15 30.33
N PHE A 49 -13.52 -5.09 29.53
CA PHE A 49 -14.64 -5.95 29.93
C PHE A 49 -14.34 -7.45 29.88
N ALA A 50 -13.25 -7.89 29.23
CA ALA A 50 -12.88 -9.30 29.23
C ALA A 50 -12.07 -9.69 30.47
N ASP A 51 -12.01 -10.99 30.75
CA ASP A 51 -11.17 -11.53 31.81
C ASP A 51 -9.71 -11.52 31.38
N LEU A 52 -8.93 -10.59 31.94
CA LEU A 52 -7.50 -10.42 31.64
C LEU A 52 -6.62 -11.45 32.35
N GLU A 53 -7.18 -12.34 33.18
CA GLU A 53 -6.43 -13.48 33.72
C GLU A 53 -6.21 -14.56 32.65
N ASP A 54 -7.03 -14.60 31.60
CA ASP A 54 -6.87 -15.50 30.46
C ASP A 54 -5.78 -14.97 29.49
N PRO A 55 -4.64 -15.69 29.31
CA PRO A 55 -3.60 -15.31 28.36
C PRO A 55 -4.09 -15.19 26.91
N GLY A 56 -5.14 -15.95 26.53
CA GLY A 56 -5.74 -15.88 25.20
C GLY A 56 -6.36 -14.51 24.91
N VAL A 57 -6.98 -13.89 25.92
CA VAL A 57 -7.55 -12.54 25.81
C VAL A 57 -6.46 -11.51 25.58
N TRP A 58 -5.32 -11.60 26.27
CA TRP A 58 -4.18 -10.70 26.07
C TRP A 58 -3.62 -10.76 24.64
N ILE A 59 -3.50 -11.96 24.08
CA ILE A 59 -3.07 -12.13 22.69
C ILE A 59 -4.03 -11.38 21.76
N GLN A 60 -5.34 -11.54 21.96
CA GLN A 60 -6.36 -10.87 21.15
C GLN A 60 -6.34 -9.34 21.33
N VAL A 61 -6.19 -8.82 22.55
CA VAL A 61 -6.04 -7.38 22.81
C VAL A 61 -4.87 -6.80 22.02
N ILE A 62 -3.71 -7.46 22.07
CA ILE A 62 -2.48 -7.02 21.37
C ILE A 62 -2.66 -7.10 19.85
N LEU A 63 -3.19 -8.22 19.34
CA LEU A 63 -3.41 -8.39 17.91
C LEU A 63 -4.39 -7.35 17.36
N TYR A 64 -5.52 -7.12 18.03
CA TYR A 64 -6.50 -6.11 17.63
C TYR A 64 -5.93 -4.69 17.70
N ALA A 65 -5.18 -4.34 18.76
CA ALA A 65 -4.53 -3.03 18.85
C ALA A 65 -3.51 -2.83 17.72
N LEU A 66 -2.68 -3.84 17.46
CA LEU A 66 -1.70 -3.81 16.38
C LEU A 66 -2.38 -3.69 15.02
N LEU A 67 -3.45 -4.43 14.76
CA LEU A 67 -4.22 -4.34 13.53
C LEU A 67 -4.92 -2.97 13.38
N GLY A 68 -5.41 -2.38 14.46
CA GLY A 68 -5.94 -1.01 14.47
C GLY A 68 -4.90 0.02 14.03
N VAL A 69 -3.67 -0.08 14.57
CA VAL A 69 -2.52 0.75 14.13
C VAL A 69 -2.20 0.49 12.66
N LEU A 70 -2.04 -0.77 12.28
CA LEU A 70 -1.61 -1.15 10.94
C LEU A 70 -2.61 -0.73 9.86
N TYR A 71 -3.92 -0.95 10.06
CA TYR A 71 -4.93 -0.47 9.10
C TYR A 71 -5.00 1.07 9.03
N THR A 72 -4.73 1.77 10.13
CA THR A 72 -4.58 3.25 10.09
C THR A 72 -3.40 3.65 9.21
N LEU A 73 -2.27 2.95 9.36
CA LEU A 73 -1.10 3.18 8.53
C LEU A 73 -1.38 2.82 7.06
N VAL A 74 -2.15 1.75 6.77
CA VAL A 74 -2.58 1.41 5.41
C VAL A 74 -3.40 2.54 4.80
N VAL A 75 -4.38 3.12 5.52
CA VAL A 75 -5.13 4.29 5.02
C VAL A 75 -4.18 5.43 4.61
N ILE A 76 -3.20 5.73 5.46
CA ILE A 76 -2.23 6.80 5.23
C ILE A 76 -1.30 6.46 4.06
N THR A 77 -0.69 5.28 4.04
CA THR A 77 0.27 4.88 3.00
C THR A 77 -0.40 4.71 1.66
N SER A 78 -1.63 4.20 1.60
CA SER A 78 -2.36 4.05 0.35
C SER A 78 -2.79 5.42 -0.18
N TYR A 79 -3.22 6.35 0.68
CA TYR A 79 -3.46 7.74 0.26
C TYR A 79 -2.18 8.39 -0.29
N LEU A 80 -1.06 8.19 0.40
CA LEU A 80 0.24 8.71 -0.02
C LEU A 80 0.73 8.04 -1.31
N ALA A 81 0.55 6.74 -1.49
CA ALA A 81 1.06 6.01 -2.64
C ALA A 81 0.19 6.16 -3.88
N ASP A 82 -1.13 6.10 -3.72
CA ASP A 82 -2.09 5.99 -4.83
C ASP A 82 -2.67 7.32 -5.30
N TYR A 83 -2.54 8.39 -4.50
CA TYR A 83 -3.04 9.71 -4.87
C TYR A 83 -2.01 10.82 -4.77
N LEU A 84 -1.25 10.86 -3.68
CA LEU A 84 -0.13 11.79 -3.62
C LEU A 84 0.96 11.26 -4.54
N PHE A 85 1.90 10.45 -4.10
CA PHE A 85 3.14 10.06 -4.79
C PHE A 85 2.99 9.02 -5.92
N ILE A 86 1.89 9.09 -6.67
CA ILE A 86 1.69 8.35 -7.91
C ILE A 86 2.14 9.23 -9.09
N LYS A 87 3.05 8.71 -9.92
CA LYS A 87 3.50 9.38 -11.15
C LYS A 87 3.68 8.35 -12.24
N ARG A 88 3.48 8.80 -13.48
CA ARG A 88 3.70 7.98 -14.68
C ARG A 88 5.05 7.27 -14.61
N GLU A 89 5.03 5.97 -14.88
CA GLU A 89 6.19 5.10 -15.06
C GLU A 89 7.16 4.97 -13.86
N GLN A 90 6.93 5.65 -12.75
CA GLN A 90 7.78 5.59 -11.56
C GLN A 90 7.00 5.07 -10.37
N ARG A 91 7.40 3.89 -9.89
CA ARG A 91 6.89 3.38 -8.60
C ARG A 91 7.71 4.00 -7.48
N SER A 92 7.12 4.96 -6.77
CA SER A 92 7.74 5.61 -5.61
C SER A 92 8.08 4.58 -4.51
N LEU A 93 9.04 4.91 -3.64
CA LEU A 93 9.33 4.12 -2.43
C LEU A 93 8.04 3.87 -1.63
N TYR A 94 7.17 4.87 -1.58
CA TYR A 94 5.85 4.80 -0.94
C TYR A 94 4.98 3.70 -1.51
N GLY A 95 4.91 3.52 -2.83
CA GLY A 95 4.16 2.40 -3.42
C GLY A 95 4.71 1.01 -3.05
N ARG A 96 6.01 0.89 -2.72
CA ARG A 96 6.57 -0.37 -2.20
C ARG A 96 6.26 -0.56 -0.72
N VAL A 97 6.39 0.50 0.07
CA VAL A 97 6.08 0.50 1.50
C VAL A 97 4.59 0.19 1.71
N ASP A 98 3.72 0.83 0.95
CA ASP A 98 2.28 0.62 0.99
C ASP A 98 1.92 -0.84 0.74
N ILE A 99 2.44 -1.45 -0.34
CA ILE A 99 2.15 -2.86 -0.65
C ILE A 99 2.72 -3.81 0.41
N ALA A 100 3.92 -3.56 0.91
CA ALA A 100 4.51 -4.37 1.97
C ALA A 100 3.67 -4.29 3.25
N LEU A 101 3.23 -3.08 3.63
CA LEU A 101 2.40 -2.83 4.78
C LEU A 101 1.01 -3.44 4.62
N ALA A 102 0.33 -3.21 3.50
CA ALA A 102 -0.99 -3.76 3.21
C ALA A 102 -0.97 -5.30 3.19
N SER A 103 0.04 -5.90 2.57
CA SER A 103 0.20 -7.37 2.53
C SER A 103 0.49 -7.94 3.91
N GLY A 104 1.35 -7.30 4.70
CA GLY A 104 1.66 -7.70 6.07
C GLY A 104 0.46 -7.57 7.00
N THR A 105 -0.28 -6.46 6.89
CA THR A 105 -1.52 -6.20 7.64
C THR A 105 -2.59 -7.23 7.29
N PHE A 106 -2.77 -7.53 6.01
CA PHE A 106 -3.70 -8.55 5.55
C PHE A 106 -3.33 -9.94 6.10
N PHE A 107 -2.06 -10.34 6.00
CA PHE A 107 -1.60 -11.63 6.55
C PHE A 107 -1.86 -11.73 8.04
N LEU A 108 -1.52 -10.69 8.81
CA LEU A 108 -1.76 -10.66 10.25
C LEU A 108 -3.25 -10.68 10.58
N SER A 109 -4.08 -9.97 9.80
CA SER A 109 -5.53 -9.94 9.96
C SER A 109 -6.17 -11.30 9.69
N MET A 110 -5.69 -12.03 8.68
CA MET A 110 -6.16 -13.39 8.39
C MET A 110 -5.65 -14.40 9.42
N PHE A 111 -4.44 -14.22 9.94
CA PHE A 111 -3.92 -15.02 11.05
C PHE A 111 -4.78 -14.83 12.31
N ASP A 112 -5.06 -13.57 12.70
CA ASP A 112 -5.96 -13.27 13.82
C ASP A 112 -7.34 -13.90 13.64
N TYR A 113 -7.92 -13.75 12.44
CA TYR A 113 -9.22 -14.34 12.13
C TYR A 113 -9.21 -15.86 12.21
N PHE A 114 -8.16 -16.51 11.70
CA PHE A 114 -7.99 -17.96 11.73
C PHE A 114 -7.97 -18.54 13.15
N LEU A 115 -7.49 -17.77 14.13
CA LEU A 115 -7.50 -18.20 15.54
C LEU A 115 -8.92 -18.34 16.10
N ARG A 116 -9.92 -17.72 15.47
CA ARG A 116 -11.30 -17.62 15.96
C ARG A 116 -12.34 -18.24 15.03
N ALA A 117 -12.03 -18.34 13.74
CA ALA A 117 -12.94 -18.80 12.70
C ALA A 117 -12.60 -20.21 12.19
N THR A 118 -13.44 -20.72 11.28
CA THR A 118 -13.13 -21.98 10.59
C THR A 118 -12.07 -21.79 9.50
N PHE A 119 -11.30 -22.84 9.22
CA PHE A 119 -10.33 -22.85 8.12
C PHE A 119 -10.99 -22.50 6.77
N LEU A 120 -12.15 -23.08 6.48
CA LEU A 120 -12.85 -22.87 5.21
C LEU A 120 -13.27 -21.41 5.03
N GLU A 121 -13.82 -20.80 6.07
CA GLU A 121 -14.23 -19.40 6.03
C GLU A 121 -13.04 -18.47 5.82
N THR A 122 -11.93 -18.71 6.54
CA THR A 122 -10.70 -17.94 6.37
C THR A 122 -10.13 -18.09 4.96
N LEU A 123 -10.13 -19.32 4.42
CA LEU A 123 -9.67 -19.60 3.07
C LEU A 123 -10.48 -18.84 2.02
N VAL A 124 -11.81 -18.77 2.18
CA VAL A 124 -12.68 -18.00 1.27
C VAL A 124 -12.32 -16.52 1.28
N LEU A 125 -12.12 -15.92 2.46
CA LEU A 125 -11.72 -14.52 2.58
C LEU A 125 -10.35 -14.26 1.91
N VAL A 126 -9.40 -15.16 2.09
CA VAL A 126 -8.09 -15.09 1.42
C VAL A 126 -8.24 -15.14 -0.10
N LEU A 127 -9.02 -16.08 -0.63
CA LEU A 127 -9.26 -16.19 -2.06
C LEU A 127 -9.97 -14.96 -2.63
N MET A 128 -10.93 -14.38 -1.90
CA MET A 128 -11.61 -13.14 -2.30
C MET A 128 -10.62 -11.97 -2.39
N ALA A 129 -9.77 -11.77 -1.38
CA ALA A 129 -8.76 -10.72 -1.36
C ALA A 129 -7.74 -10.88 -2.50
N MET A 130 -7.22 -12.10 -2.69
CA MET A 130 -6.29 -12.41 -3.78
C MET A 130 -6.92 -12.20 -5.16
N SER A 131 -8.19 -12.57 -5.32
CA SER A 131 -8.92 -12.38 -6.58
C SER A 131 -9.14 -10.91 -6.88
N ALA A 132 -9.52 -10.11 -5.87
CA ALA A 132 -9.68 -8.67 -6.00
C ALA A 132 -8.37 -7.98 -6.38
N PHE A 133 -7.26 -8.34 -5.73
CA PHE A 133 -5.92 -7.83 -6.04
C PHE A 133 -5.46 -8.22 -7.46
N ALA A 134 -5.65 -9.48 -7.85
CA ALA A 134 -5.31 -9.94 -9.19
C ALA A 134 -6.17 -9.26 -10.26
N TRP A 135 -7.44 -8.96 -9.95
CA TRP A 135 -8.36 -8.28 -10.84
C TRP A 135 -8.02 -6.79 -11.02
N SER A 136 -7.63 -6.10 -9.94
CA SER A 136 -7.21 -4.69 -10.00
C SER A 136 -5.96 -4.49 -10.86
N GLY A 137 -5.02 -5.43 -10.83
CA GLY A 137 -3.79 -5.37 -11.63
C GLY A 137 -3.93 -5.70 -13.13
N ARG A 138 -5.14 -6.01 -13.65
CA ARG A 138 -5.38 -6.50 -15.03
C ARG A 138 -6.15 -5.51 -15.91
N SER A 139 -5.79 -4.24 -15.90
CA SER A 139 -6.47 -3.17 -16.64
C SER A 139 -5.68 -2.67 -17.85
N GLU A 140 -6.34 -2.59 -19.00
CA GLU A 140 -5.75 -2.04 -20.24
C GLU A 140 -5.97 -0.51 -20.37
N SER A 141 -6.98 0.04 -19.69
CA SER A 141 -7.31 1.48 -19.65
C SER A 141 -7.18 2.05 -18.24
N PHE A 142 -6.83 3.34 -18.14
CA PHE A 142 -6.73 4.06 -16.87
C PHE A 142 -8.06 4.10 -16.08
N ASP A 143 -9.19 4.40 -16.72
CA ASP A 143 -10.49 4.48 -16.01
C ASP A 143 -10.89 3.12 -15.43
N THR A 144 -10.66 2.04 -16.18
CA THR A 144 -10.86 0.67 -15.68
C THR A 144 -9.93 0.37 -14.50
N TRP A 145 -8.67 0.82 -14.55
CA TRP A 145 -7.75 0.67 -13.41
C TRP A 145 -8.29 1.39 -12.17
N VAL A 146 -8.67 2.67 -12.30
CA VAL A 146 -9.23 3.49 -11.22
C VAL A 146 -10.40 2.78 -10.57
N TRP A 147 -11.38 2.33 -11.36
CA TRP A 147 -12.54 1.62 -10.85
C TRP A 147 -12.18 0.33 -10.10
N ARG A 148 -11.33 -0.51 -10.70
CA ARG A 148 -10.97 -1.79 -10.09
C ARG A 148 -10.11 -1.63 -8.84
N HIS A 149 -9.24 -0.63 -8.81
CA HIS A 149 -8.42 -0.30 -7.64
C HIS A 149 -9.29 0.21 -6.49
N CYS A 150 -10.26 1.07 -6.78
CA CYS A 150 -11.26 1.49 -5.78
C CYS A 150 -12.03 0.28 -5.23
N CYS A 151 -12.46 -0.64 -6.09
CA CYS A 151 -13.12 -1.88 -5.68
C CYS A 151 -12.22 -2.75 -4.81
N TRP A 152 -10.92 -2.84 -5.12
CA TRP A 152 -9.96 -3.58 -4.31
C TRP A 152 -9.87 -3.02 -2.89
N HIS A 153 -9.82 -1.69 -2.71
CA HIS A 153 -9.88 -1.07 -1.39
C HIS A 153 -11.19 -1.39 -0.65
N VAL A 154 -12.33 -1.28 -1.33
CA VAL A 154 -13.64 -1.58 -0.72
C VAL A 154 -13.74 -3.05 -0.29
N ILE A 155 -13.32 -3.98 -1.14
CA ILE A 155 -13.32 -5.41 -0.82
C ILE A 155 -12.36 -5.69 0.33
N GLY A 156 -11.14 -5.15 0.28
CA GLY A 156 -10.14 -5.31 1.34
C GLY A 156 -10.64 -4.78 2.69
N GLY A 157 -11.18 -3.56 2.72
CA GLY A 157 -11.76 -2.97 3.92
C GLY A 157 -12.96 -3.75 4.45
N SER A 158 -13.82 -4.25 3.55
CA SER A 158 -14.99 -5.07 3.94
C SER A 158 -14.57 -6.41 4.54
N ILE A 159 -13.59 -7.10 3.95
CA ILE A 159 -13.02 -8.35 4.49
C ILE A 159 -12.39 -8.11 5.86
N ALA A 160 -11.64 -7.01 6.01
CA ALA A 160 -11.02 -6.64 7.27
C ALA A 160 -12.04 -6.31 8.36
N LEU A 161 -13.09 -5.55 8.01
CA LEU A 161 -14.18 -5.21 8.92
C LEU A 161 -14.95 -6.47 9.34
N TYR A 162 -15.25 -7.35 8.39
CA TYR A 162 -15.83 -8.66 8.67
C TYR A 162 -14.95 -9.46 9.63
N GLY A 163 -13.64 -9.53 9.37
CA GLY A 163 -12.68 -10.22 10.23
C GLY A 163 -12.58 -9.64 11.65
N ALA A 164 -12.76 -8.34 11.81
CA ALA A 164 -12.76 -7.66 13.11
C ALA A 164 -14.04 -7.91 13.93
N LEU A 165 -15.20 -8.06 13.26
CA LEU A 165 -16.51 -8.10 13.92
C LEU A 165 -17.13 -9.50 13.99
N MET A 166 -16.73 -10.42 13.14
CA MET A 166 -17.22 -11.80 13.15
C MET A 166 -16.39 -12.68 14.07
N HIS A 167 -17.06 -13.61 14.74
CA HIS A 167 -16.48 -14.52 15.74
C HIS A 167 -15.69 -13.78 16.83
N LEU A 168 -16.33 -12.79 17.46
CA LEU A 168 -15.69 -11.93 18.45
C LEU A 168 -15.00 -12.72 19.57
N PRO A 169 -13.75 -12.38 19.93
CA PRO A 169 -13.13 -12.92 21.14
C PRO A 169 -13.92 -12.48 22.38
N SER A 170 -14.08 -13.37 23.35
CA SER A 170 -14.83 -13.10 24.59
C SER A 170 -16.21 -12.46 24.34
N ALA A 171 -16.93 -12.94 23.32
CA ALA A 171 -18.18 -12.34 22.84
C ALA A 171 -19.21 -12.08 23.95
N SER A 172 -19.32 -12.97 24.94
CA SER A 172 -20.22 -12.80 26.09
C SER A 172 -19.94 -11.54 26.92
N SER A 173 -18.69 -11.07 26.93
CA SER A 173 -18.26 -9.91 27.72
C SER A 173 -18.35 -8.60 26.94
N ILE A 174 -18.12 -8.64 25.62
CA ILE A 174 -17.93 -7.40 24.83
C ILE A 174 -19.11 -7.03 23.92
N THR A 175 -20.04 -7.95 23.63
CA THR A 175 -21.12 -7.68 22.65
C THR A 175 -22.01 -6.50 23.06
N THR A 176 -22.32 -6.36 24.35
CA THR A 176 -23.16 -5.28 24.86
C THR A 176 -22.51 -3.89 24.77
N PRO A 177 -21.25 -3.68 25.22
CA PRO A 177 -20.61 -2.38 25.10
C PRO A 177 -20.10 -2.05 23.69
N LEU A 178 -19.81 -3.05 22.84
CA LEU A 178 -19.15 -2.85 21.54
C LEU A 178 -19.81 -1.80 20.62
N PRO A 179 -21.14 -1.73 20.46
CA PRO A 179 -21.76 -0.72 19.60
C PRO A 179 -21.41 0.72 19.99
N GLN A 180 -21.25 1.01 21.29
CA GLN A 180 -20.87 2.36 21.74
C GLN A 180 -19.43 2.69 21.37
N TYR A 181 -18.53 1.73 21.51
CA TYR A 181 -17.12 1.90 21.14
C TYR A 181 -16.95 1.98 19.62
N LEU A 182 -17.74 1.25 18.84
CA LEU A 182 -17.79 1.38 17.38
C LEU A 182 -18.21 2.78 16.97
N LEU A 183 -19.33 3.29 17.50
CA LEU A 183 -19.79 4.64 17.20
C LEU A 183 -18.76 5.71 17.59
N LEU A 184 -18.10 5.54 18.74
CA LEU A 184 -17.04 6.44 19.18
C LEU A 184 -15.85 6.43 18.21
N MET A 185 -15.32 5.25 17.90
CA MET A 185 -14.14 5.11 17.03
C MET A 185 -14.45 5.55 15.60
N GLU A 186 -15.58 5.14 15.03
CA GLU A 186 -16.02 5.61 13.71
C GLU A 186 -16.19 7.12 13.68
N GLY A 187 -16.81 7.71 14.70
CA GLY A 187 -16.93 9.16 14.85
C GLY A 187 -15.58 9.87 14.86
N LEU A 188 -14.58 9.31 15.55
CA LEU A 188 -13.21 9.83 15.57
C LEU A 188 -12.54 9.75 14.19
N TYR A 189 -12.68 8.63 13.47
CA TYR A 189 -12.14 8.51 12.10
C TYR A 189 -12.85 9.47 11.13
N ILE A 190 -14.17 9.60 11.19
CA ILE A 190 -14.93 10.55 10.37
C ILE A 190 -14.44 11.97 10.65
N ALA A 191 -14.32 12.37 11.91
CA ALA A 191 -13.83 13.69 12.30
C ALA A 191 -12.39 13.93 11.83
N ALA A 192 -11.50 12.95 11.98
CA ALA A 192 -10.11 13.03 11.54
C ALA A 192 -10.00 13.16 10.02
N ILE A 193 -10.74 12.33 9.25
CA ILE A 193 -10.77 12.37 7.79
C ILE A 193 -11.37 13.69 7.30
N ALA A 194 -12.48 14.14 7.87
CA ALA A 194 -13.10 15.42 7.52
C ALA A 194 -12.14 16.59 7.79
N THR A 195 -11.47 16.59 8.95
CA THR A 195 -10.45 17.60 9.31
C THR A 195 -9.30 17.57 8.33
N PHE A 196 -8.77 16.39 8.00
CA PHE A 196 -7.69 16.23 7.03
C PHE A 196 -8.08 16.75 5.65
N LEU A 197 -9.26 16.39 5.15
CA LEU A 197 -9.77 16.85 3.86
C LEU A 197 -9.99 18.36 3.84
N ALA A 198 -10.56 18.93 4.92
CA ALA A 198 -10.75 20.37 5.06
C ALA A 198 -9.40 21.11 5.08
N LEU A 199 -8.43 20.66 5.89
CA LEU A 199 -7.08 21.25 5.94
C LEU A 199 -6.40 21.18 4.57
N ARG A 200 -6.53 20.06 3.86
CA ARG A 200 -5.97 19.91 2.52
C ARG A 200 -6.64 20.82 1.50
N GLN A 201 -7.96 20.96 1.52
CA GLN A 201 -8.67 21.85 0.60
C GLN A 201 -8.27 23.30 0.80
N ASN A 202 -8.10 23.72 2.06
CA ASN A 202 -7.71 25.07 2.43
C ASN A 202 -6.21 25.39 2.27
N LEU A 203 -5.38 24.39 1.98
CA LEU A 203 -3.96 24.64 1.69
C LEU A 203 -3.82 25.35 0.33
N GLN A 204 -3.09 26.47 0.32
CA GLN A 204 -2.71 27.18 -0.90
C GLN A 204 -1.96 26.26 -1.88
N LEU A 205 -2.14 26.47 -3.18
CA LEU A 205 -1.58 25.60 -4.21
C LEU A 205 -0.04 25.60 -4.16
N GLU A 206 0.57 26.77 -3.96
CA GLU A 206 2.03 26.91 -3.84
C GLU A 206 2.58 26.05 -2.68
N ARG A 207 1.84 26.02 -1.56
CA ARG A 207 2.23 25.24 -0.39
C ARG A 207 2.01 23.73 -0.58
N LYS A 208 1.06 23.34 -1.43
CA LYS A 208 0.89 21.94 -1.84
C LYS A 208 2.05 21.49 -2.70
N GLU A 209 2.51 22.33 -3.63
CA GLU A 209 3.68 22.08 -4.49
C GLU A 209 4.98 22.03 -3.68
N GLU A 210 5.17 22.93 -2.71
CA GLU A 210 6.37 22.96 -1.87
C GLU A 210 6.48 21.75 -0.92
N LEU A 211 5.36 21.36 -0.30
CA LEU A 211 5.26 20.11 0.46
C LEU A 211 5.47 18.91 -0.46
N TRP A 212 4.90 18.94 -1.65
CA TRP A 212 5.07 17.88 -2.62
C TRP A 212 6.54 17.68 -3.00
N ASP A 213 7.26 18.75 -3.35
CA ASP A 213 8.67 18.67 -3.74
C ASP A 213 9.55 18.19 -2.58
N SER A 214 9.30 18.70 -1.38
CA SER A 214 10.02 18.26 -0.17
C SER A 214 9.83 16.76 0.09
N TRP A 215 8.60 16.27 -0.06
CA TRP A 215 8.29 14.87 0.16
C TRP A 215 8.70 13.97 -0.99
N ALA A 216 8.74 14.48 -2.22
CA ALA A 216 9.29 13.79 -3.37
C ALA A 216 10.79 13.52 -3.17
N VAL A 217 11.55 14.47 -2.62
CA VAL A 217 12.96 14.22 -2.26
C VAL A 217 13.05 13.07 -1.23
N CYS A 218 12.19 13.07 -0.20
CA CYS A 218 12.14 11.98 0.79
C CYS A 218 11.66 10.63 0.21
N ALA A 219 10.82 10.65 -0.83
CA ALA A 219 10.29 9.47 -1.51
C ALA A 219 11.37 8.71 -2.32
N ASN A 220 12.58 9.28 -2.45
CA ASN A 220 13.68 8.74 -3.24
C ASN A 220 13.19 8.22 -4.59
N TRP A 221 12.50 9.07 -5.36
CA TRP A 221 12.13 8.74 -6.74
C TRP A 221 13.43 8.45 -7.48
N GLN A 222 13.75 7.17 -7.60
CA GLN A 222 14.84 6.74 -8.46
C GLN A 222 14.35 7.02 -9.88
N LEU A 223 14.78 8.16 -10.44
CA LEU A 223 14.88 8.29 -11.89
C LEU A 223 15.64 7.05 -12.34
N HIS A 224 14.96 6.15 -13.06
CA HIS A 224 15.62 5.00 -13.64
C HIS A 224 16.72 5.56 -14.55
N PRO A 225 18.02 5.39 -14.24
CA PRO A 225 19.09 6.10 -14.94
C PRO A 225 19.11 5.79 -16.45
N SER A 226 18.48 4.69 -16.85
CA SER A 226 18.40 4.25 -18.25
C SER A 226 17.47 5.06 -19.16
N LEU A 227 16.79 6.10 -18.67
CA LEU A 227 15.98 7.01 -19.51
C LEU A 227 16.65 8.39 -19.72
N GLY A 228 17.68 8.73 -18.93
CA GLY A 228 18.40 10.01 -19.05
C GLY A 228 19.42 10.03 -20.19
N ASP A 229 20.06 8.89 -20.48
CA ASP A 229 21.12 8.81 -21.49
C ASP A 229 20.63 8.28 -22.86
N GLY A 230 19.37 7.81 -22.95
CA GLY A 230 18.82 7.20 -24.17
C GLY A 230 17.97 8.13 -25.04
N LEU A 231 17.55 9.30 -24.53
CA LEU A 231 16.73 10.25 -25.29
C LEU A 231 17.53 11.33 -26.02
N GLN A 232 18.85 11.40 -25.80
CA GLN A 232 19.75 12.26 -26.59
C GLN A 232 20.39 11.54 -27.79
N SER A 233 20.12 10.25 -28.01
CA SER A 233 20.76 9.46 -29.08
C SER A 233 19.80 8.84 -30.10
N LEU A 234 18.50 9.18 -30.05
CA LEU A 234 17.49 8.66 -30.97
C LEU A 234 16.94 9.69 -31.98
N GLU A 235 17.58 10.85 -32.13
CA GLU A 235 17.31 11.77 -33.26
C GLU A 235 18.05 11.37 -34.55
N GLU A 236 18.88 10.32 -34.57
CA GLU A 236 19.54 9.83 -35.78
C GLU A 236 19.54 8.30 -35.84
N SER A 237 18.43 7.68 -36.24
CA SER A 237 18.45 6.29 -36.73
C SER A 237 17.13 5.97 -37.44
N ASP A 238 17.02 6.39 -38.71
CA ASP A 238 16.14 5.72 -39.67
C ASP A 238 16.60 4.27 -39.82
N GLY A 239 15.70 3.29 -39.63
CA GLY A 239 15.95 1.92 -40.08
C GLY A 239 15.37 0.80 -39.20
N GLU A 240 14.28 0.22 -39.69
CA GLU A 240 13.95 -1.23 -39.67
C GLU A 240 13.81 -2.04 -38.34
N ASP A 241 12.57 -2.51 -38.18
CA ASP A 241 12.06 -3.81 -37.65
C ASP A 241 11.87 -4.10 -36.14
N PRO A 242 10.74 -4.74 -35.74
CA PRO A 242 10.33 -4.91 -34.35
C PRO A 242 10.83 -6.25 -33.76
N GLY A 243 11.99 -6.21 -33.11
CA GLY A 243 12.54 -7.32 -32.34
C GLY A 243 12.10 -7.32 -30.87
N CYS A 244 11.39 -8.37 -30.47
CA CYS A 244 10.94 -8.69 -29.12
C CYS A 244 12.04 -8.62 -28.04
N CYS A 245 12.10 -7.54 -27.25
CA CYS A 245 13.02 -7.41 -26.11
C CYS A 245 12.46 -8.05 -24.83
N THR A 246 13.07 -9.16 -24.46
CA THR A 246 12.79 -9.95 -23.26
C THR A 246 13.55 -9.36 -22.07
N PHE A 247 12.89 -8.61 -21.20
CA PHE A 247 13.49 -8.11 -19.96
C PHE A 247 13.33 -9.15 -18.84
N THR A 248 14.42 -9.85 -18.52
CA THR A 248 14.54 -10.76 -17.38
C THR A 248 15.83 -10.42 -16.63
N ARG A 249 15.74 -9.60 -15.57
CA ARG A 249 16.73 -9.53 -14.47
C ARG A 249 16.22 -8.57 -13.40
N LEU A 250 16.01 -9.09 -12.19
CA LEU A 250 16.22 -8.46 -10.87
C LEU A 250 15.20 -8.96 -9.84
N TRP A 251 15.35 -10.20 -9.39
CA TRP A 251 15.08 -10.61 -8.01
C TRP A 251 16.19 -11.59 -7.63
N ALA A 252 17.32 -11.06 -7.17
CA ALA A 252 18.36 -11.81 -6.48
C ALA A 252 18.63 -11.08 -5.17
N PHE A 253 17.94 -11.53 -4.11
CA PHE A 253 18.33 -11.21 -2.74
C PHE A 253 19.60 -11.99 -2.42
N GLY A 254 20.60 -11.31 -1.87
CA GLY A 254 21.76 -11.94 -1.23
C GLY A 254 23.09 -11.77 -1.96
N LYS A 255 23.75 -10.62 -1.75
CA LYS A 255 25.18 -10.64 -1.43
C LYS A 255 25.59 -9.39 -0.67
N THR A 256 26.11 -9.66 0.51
CA THR A 256 26.81 -8.78 1.44
C THR A 256 27.94 -7.99 0.78
N ARG A 257 28.02 -6.70 1.17
CA ARG A 257 29.19 -5.82 1.28
C ARG A 257 30.40 -6.11 0.36
N GLY A 258 30.63 -5.18 -0.56
CA GLY A 258 31.95 -4.86 -1.10
C GLY A 258 32.06 -3.34 -1.24
N HIS A 259 32.81 -2.69 -0.34
CA HIS A 259 33.20 -1.30 -0.48
C HIS A 259 34.13 -1.15 -1.70
N CYS A 260 33.73 -0.34 -2.68
CA CYS A 260 34.66 0.31 -3.61
C CYS A 260 34.20 1.77 -3.76
N TRP A 261 34.90 2.66 -3.08
CA TRP A 261 34.91 4.08 -3.42
C TRP A 261 35.78 4.26 -4.66
N PRO A 262 35.32 4.87 -5.76
CA PRO A 262 36.23 5.46 -6.72
C PRO A 262 36.64 6.85 -6.21
N ILE A 263 37.87 6.93 -5.71
CA ILE A 263 38.59 8.19 -5.57
C ILE A 263 38.79 8.73 -7.00
N SER A 264 38.10 9.80 -7.36
CA SER A 264 38.43 10.56 -8.57
C SER A 264 39.70 11.37 -8.29
N LEU A 265 40.81 10.92 -8.86
CA LEU A 265 42.02 11.73 -9.00
C LEU A 265 41.77 12.76 -10.09
N HIS A 266 41.61 14.02 -9.70
CA HIS A 266 41.70 15.15 -10.63
C HIS A 266 43.14 15.23 -11.18
N ALA A 267 43.32 14.86 -12.45
CA ALA A 267 44.49 15.24 -13.20
C ALA A 267 44.34 16.72 -13.60
N GLY A 268 45.13 17.60 -12.97
CA GLY A 268 45.27 18.99 -13.40
C GLY A 268 46.06 19.10 -14.71
N PRO A 269 45.88 20.19 -15.48
CA PRO A 269 46.59 20.38 -16.73
C PRO A 269 48.08 20.71 -16.49
N LEU A 270 48.95 20.11 -17.31
CA LEU A 270 50.39 20.39 -17.37
C LEU A 270 50.67 21.84 -17.80
N PRO A 271 51.66 22.52 -17.19
CA PRO A 271 52.08 23.85 -17.63
C PRO A 271 52.83 23.75 -18.97
N LYS A 272 52.60 24.74 -19.84
CA LYS A 272 53.43 24.99 -21.01
C LYS A 272 54.70 25.71 -20.56
N GLU A 273 55.86 25.11 -20.84
CA GLU A 273 57.15 25.80 -20.75
C GLU A 273 57.39 26.72 -21.96
N PRO A 274 58.19 27.80 -21.80
CA PRO A 274 58.48 28.79 -22.84
C PRO A 274 59.41 28.29 -23.95
#